data_AF-A0A978VRS1-F1
#
_entry.id   AF-A0A978VRS1-F1
#
_cell.length_a   1.000
_cell.length_b   1.000
_cell.length_c   1.000
_cell.angle_alpha   90.00
_cell.angle_beta   90.00
_cell.angle_gamma   90.00
#
_symmetry.space_group_name_H-M   'P 1'
#
loop_
_entity.id
_entity.type
_entity.pdbx_description
1 polymer ?
#
loop_
_entity_poly.entity_id
_entity_poly.type
_entity_poly.pdbx_seq_one_letter_code
_entity_poly.pdbx_strand_id
1 'polypeptide(L)'
;MLSDRVSWNFAQLRGKVKTQSLVSNDLEVDYGSEEIASMVYAALAVDKEVVLHESQAFIWNMHFEAVEPRFLRASYSAFVDVLTLATKTIEEFGKGIAL
;
A
#
# COMPACT_ATOMS: atom_id res chain seq x y z
N MET A 1 -46.86 2.97 44.89
CA MET A 1 -45.39 2.91 44.87
C MET A 1 -44.98 2.74 43.42
N LEU A 2 -44.49 3.82 42.84
CA LEU A 2 -44.12 3.92 41.42
C LEU A 2 -42.67 3.49 41.22
N SER A 3 -42.45 2.88 40.06
CA SER A 3 -41.20 2.88 39.29
C SER A 3 -40.23 1.71 39.52
N ASP A 4 -40.54 0.59 38.88
CA ASP A 4 -39.51 -0.34 38.39
C ASP A 4 -38.70 0.37 37.30
N ARG A 5 -37.64 1.09 37.71
CA ARG A 5 -36.62 1.57 36.78
C ARG A 5 -35.77 0.39 36.36
N VAL A 6 -36.04 -0.12 35.15
CA VAL A 6 -35.12 -0.98 34.40
C VAL A 6 -33.74 -0.31 34.39
N SER A 7 -32.81 -0.90 35.14
CA SER A 7 -31.41 -0.49 35.13
C SER A 7 -30.73 -1.10 33.91
N TRP A 8 -30.57 -0.29 32.87
CA TRP A 8 -29.69 -0.66 31.76
C TRP A 8 -28.25 -0.65 32.29
N ASN A 9 -27.69 -1.84 32.53
CA ASN A 9 -26.29 -1.98 32.89
C ASN A 9 -25.44 -1.76 31.64
N PHE A 10 -25.09 -0.49 31.37
CA PHE A 10 -24.25 -0.08 30.24
C PHE A 10 -22.84 -0.71 30.26
N ALA A 11 -22.44 -1.39 31.34
CA ALA A 11 -21.21 -2.18 31.36
C ALA A 11 -21.26 -3.36 30.37
N GLN A 12 -22.45 -3.84 29.99
CA GLN A 12 -22.60 -4.96 29.06
C GLN A 12 -22.57 -4.57 27.58
N LEU A 13 -22.55 -3.25 27.28
CA LEU A 13 -22.54 -2.72 25.91
C LEU A 13 -21.25 -2.01 25.52
N ARG A 14 -20.24 -1.95 26.41
CA ARG A 14 -18.93 -1.42 26.05
C ARG A 14 -18.12 -2.47 25.29
N GLY A 15 -18.17 -2.36 23.96
CA GLY A 15 -16.96 -2.58 23.16
C GLY A 15 -16.82 -3.94 22.52
N LYS A 16 -17.78 -4.34 21.69
CA LYS A 16 -17.42 -5.02 20.43
C LYS A 16 -17.67 -4.08 19.25
N VAL A 17 -17.15 -2.85 19.33
CA VAL A 17 -16.68 -2.24 18.09
C VAL A 17 -15.49 -3.09 17.71
N LYS A 18 -15.70 -4.00 16.77
CA LYS A 18 -14.61 -4.74 16.14
C LYS A 18 -13.82 -3.67 15.40
N THR A 19 -12.81 -3.11 16.04
CA THR A 19 -11.77 -2.36 15.33
C THR A 19 -11.29 -3.34 14.28
N GLN A 20 -11.69 -3.14 13.04
CA GLN A 20 -11.21 -3.94 11.94
C GLN A 20 -9.72 -3.63 11.88
N SER A 21 -8.87 -4.55 12.36
CA SER A 21 -7.43 -4.36 12.29
C SER A 21 -7.08 -4.39 10.81
N LEU A 22 -6.81 -3.21 10.24
CA LEU A 22 -6.27 -3.11 8.90
C LEU A 22 -4.90 -3.79 8.92
N VAL A 23 -4.62 -4.56 7.87
CA VAL A 23 -3.34 -5.23 7.66
C VAL A 23 -2.54 -4.33 6.75
N SER A 24 -1.39 -3.87 7.21
CA SER A 24 -0.50 -3.01 6.45
C SER A 24 0.83 -3.68 6.10
N ASN A 25 1.42 -3.27 4.98
CA ASN A 25 2.76 -3.69 4.57
C ASN A 25 3.45 -2.55 3.81
N ASP A 26 4.71 -2.30 4.13
CA ASP A 26 5.54 -1.32 3.44
C ASP A 26 6.52 -2.03 2.50
N LEU A 27 6.59 -1.55 1.26
CA LEU A 27 7.56 -2.00 0.26
C LEU A 27 8.56 -0.88 -0.01
N GLU A 28 9.83 -1.16 0.28
CA GLU A 28 10.95 -0.27 -0.05
C GLU A 28 11.72 -0.82 -1.26
N VAL A 29 11.96 0.02 -2.26
CA VAL A 29 12.73 -0.34 -3.45
C VAL A 29 13.80 0.71 -3.72
N ASP A 30 15.05 0.26 -3.75
CA ASP A 30 16.22 1.06 -4.10
C ASP A 30 16.62 0.76 -5.56
N TYR A 31 16.52 1.78 -6.41
CA TYR A 31 16.90 1.68 -7.83
C TYR A 31 18.35 2.08 -8.10
N GLY A 32 19.05 2.68 -7.14
CA GLY A 32 20.42 3.19 -7.29
C GLY A 32 20.61 4.33 -8.32
N SER A 33 19.55 4.75 -9.02
CA SER A 33 19.53 5.85 -9.98
C SER A 33 18.18 6.56 -9.93
N GLU A 34 18.22 7.89 -9.78
CA GLU A 34 17.04 8.76 -9.81
C GLU A 34 16.31 8.69 -11.15
N GLU A 35 17.05 8.52 -12.25
CA GLU A 35 16.48 8.44 -13.59
C GLU A 35 15.65 7.15 -13.76
N ILE A 36 16.21 6.01 -13.33
CA ILE A 36 15.51 4.72 -13.39
C ILE A 36 14.30 4.74 -12.47
N ALA A 37 14.45 5.27 -11.26
CA ALA A 37 13.32 5.49 -10.36
C ALA A 37 12.26 6.32 -11.10
N SER A 38 12.53 7.57 -11.48
CA SER A 38 11.54 8.45 -12.12
C SER A 38 10.84 7.84 -13.34
N MET A 39 11.54 7.04 -14.16
CA MET A 39 10.93 6.34 -15.29
C MET A 39 9.94 5.26 -14.84
N VAL A 40 10.31 4.44 -13.85
CA VAL A 40 9.39 3.45 -13.29
C VAL A 40 8.20 4.19 -12.63
N TYR A 41 8.39 5.40 -12.09
CA TYR A 41 7.35 6.13 -11.35
C TYR A 41 6.30 6.54 -12.34
N ALA A 42 6.72 7.18 -13.43
CA ALA A 42 5.85 7.59 -14.51
C ALA A 42 5.09 6.39 -15.11
N ALA A 43 5.70 5.22 -15.19
CA ALA A 43 5.05 4.00 -15.68
C ALA A 43 3.97 3.47 -14.72
N LEU A 44 4.16 3.61 -13.40
CA LEU A 44 3.26 3.07 -12.38
C LEU A 44 2.23 4.08 -11.85
N ALA A 45 2.53 5.38 -11.89
CA ALA A 45 1.67 6.47 -11.41
C ALA A 45 0.40 6.66 -12.27
N VAL A 46 0.26 5.91 -13.36
CA VAL A 46 -0.98 5.82 -14.15
C VAL A 46 -2.09 5.11 -13.34
N ASP A 47 -1.73 4.27 -12.38
CA ASP A 47 -2.68 3.60 -11.50
C ASP A 47 -2.99 4.45 -10.24
N LYS A 48 -4.27 4.79 -10.09
CA LYS A 48 -4.78 5.68 -9.04
C LYS A 48 -4.76 5.04 -7.64
N GLU A 49 -4.63 3.72 -7.56
CA GLU A 49 -4.64 3.00 -6.27
C GLU A 49 -3.27 2.96 -5.58
N VAL A 50 -2.23 3.49 -6.23
CA VAL A 50 -0.86 3.38 -5.77
C VAL A 50 -0.43 4.65 -5.03
N VAL A 51 -0.35 4.59 -3.69
CA VAL A 51 0.20 5.68 -2.88
C VAL A 51 1.72 5.50 -2.77
N LEU A 52 2.44 6.13 -3.69
CA LEU A 52 3.90 6.18 -3.71
C LEU A 52 4.39 7.35 -2.86
N HIS A 53 5.31 7.05 -1.93
CA HIS A 53 6.06 8.05 -1.19
C HIS A 53 7.55 7.96 -1.56
N GLU A 54 8.07 9.03 -2.14
CA GLU A 54 9.50 9.19 -2.38
C GLU A 54 10.17 9.63 -1.06
N SER A 55 11.13 8.84 -0.56
CA SER A 55 11.91 9.20 0.63
C SER A 55 13.26 9.81 0.27
N GLN A 56 13.90 9.26 -0.77
CA GLN A 56 15.12 9.76 -1.42
C GLN A 56 14.94 9.61 -2.93
N ALA A 57 15.64 10.41 -3.73
CA ALA A 57 15.42 10.51 -5.19
C ALA A 57 15.49 9.17 -5.97
N PHE A 58 16.09 8.12 -5.38
CA PHE A 58 16.20 6.79 -5.97
C PHE A 58 15.61 5.66 -5.09
N ILE A 59 15.05 6.00 -3.92
CA ILE A 59 14.41 5.05 -2.99
C ILE A 59 12.93 5.33 -2.90
N TRP A 60 12.13 4.32 -3.17
CA TRP A 60 10.68 4.39 -3.06
C TRP A 60 10.14 3.60 -1.92
N ASN A 61 9.13 4.18 -1.29
CA ASN A 61 8.34 3.53 -0.25
C ASN A 61 6.89 3.50 -0.69
N MET A 62 6.29 2.32 -0.65
CA MET A 62 4.88 2.11 -0.96
C MET A 62 4.18 1.50 0.23
N HIS A 63 3.10 2.13 0.65
CA HIS A 63 2.28 1.64 1.74
C HIS A 63 1.06 0.91 1.19
N PHE A 64 0.93 -0.36 1.54
CA PHE A 64 -0.26 -1.15 1.28
C PHE A 64 -1.06 -1.30 2.56
N GLU A 65 -2.37 -1.05 2.47
CA GLU A 65 -3.29 -1.26 3.58
C GLU A 65 -4.53 -1.97 3.08
N ALA A 66 -4.92 -3.06 3.73
CA ALA A 66 -6.10 -3.82 3.36
C ALA A 66 -6.88 -4.32 4.57
N VAL A 67 -8.18 -4.46 4.34
CA VAL A 67 -9.15 -4.93 5.33
C VAL A 67 -8.96 -6.40 5.70
N GLU A 68 -8.47 -7.21 4.77
CA GLU A 68 -8.20 -8.63 5.01
C GLU A 68 -6.83 -9.03 4.42
N PRO A 69 -6.09 -9.95 5.08
CA PRO A 69 -4.77 -10.37 4.62
C PRO A 69 -4.74 -10.95 3.20
N ARG A 70 -5.83 -11.56 2.75
CA ARG A 70 -5.92 -12.18 1.41
C ARG A 70 -5.97 -11.16 0.28
N PHE A 71 -6.61 -10.01 0.52
CA PHE A 71 -6.62 -8.91 -0.45
C PHE A 71 -5.23 -8.30 -0.53
N LEU A 72 -4.59 -8.07 0.62
CA LEU A 72 -3.20 -7.59 0.67
C LEU A 72 -2.26 -8.51 -0.09
N ARG A 73 -2.34 -9.83 0.13
CA ARG A 73 -1.48 -10.79 -0.56
C ARG A 73 -1.67 -10.77 -2.07
N ALA A 74 -2.92 -10.73 -2.53
CA ALA A 74 -3.22 -10.73 -3.96
C ALA A 74 -2.79 -9.43 -4.65
N SER A 75 -3.11 -8.27 -4.05
CA SER A 75 -2.74 -6.96 -4.60
C SER A 75 -1.22 -6.73 -4.54
N TYR A 76 -0.57 -7.10 -3.44
CA TYR A 76 0.89 -7.01 -3.30
C TYR A 76 1.60 -7.87 -4.33
N SER A 77 1.21 -9.15 -4.50
CA SER A 77 1.85 -10.02 -5.49
C SER A 77 1.65 -9.50 -6.92
N ALA A 78 0.43 -9.10 -7.28
CA ALA A 78 0.17 -8.52 -8.60
C ALA A 78 0.98 -7.23 -8.84
N PHE A 79 1.09 -6.37 -7.82
CA PHE A 79 1.88 -5.15 -7.91
C PHE A 79 3.37 -5.45 -8.10
N VAL A 80 3.95 -6.36 -7.31
CA VAL A 80 5.36 -6.74 -7.42
C VAL A 80 5.68 -7.34 -8.80
N ASP A 81 4.74 -8.08 -9.41
CA ASP A 81 4.91 -8.60 -10.77
C ASP A 81 5.00 -7.46 -11.80
N VAL A 82 4.08 -6.49 -11.73
CA VAL A 82 4.07 -5.31 -12.64
C VAL A 82 5.30 -4.41 -12.41
N LEU A 83 5.66 -4.17 -11.15
CA LEU A 83 6.87 -3.45 -10.76
C LEU A 83 8.11 -4.10 -11.37
N THR A 84 8.26 -5.42 -11.21
CA THR A 84 9.39 -6.18 -11.77
C THR A 84 9.43 -6.07 -13.29
N LEU A 85 8.27 -6.13 -13.95
CA LEU A 85 8.18 -6.00 -15.40
C LEU A 85 8.59 -4.60 -15.87
N ALA A 86 8.11 -3.55 -15.21
CA ALA A 86 8.45 -2.16 -15.52
C ALA A 86 9.95 -1.91 -15.32
N THR A 87 10.51 -2.34 -14.19
CA THR A 87 11.94 -2.23 -13.90
C THR A 87 12.78 -2.94 -14.95
N LYS A 88 12.49 -4.20 -15.27
CA LYS A 88 13.23 -4.94 -16.30
C LYS A 88 13.14 -4.30 -17.67
N THR A 89 11.96 -3.80 -18.03
CA THR A 89 11.74 -3.09 -19.30
C THR A 89 12.61 -1.83 -19.36
N ILE A 90 12.70 -1.06 -18.28
CA ILE A 90 13.54 0.14 -18.23
C ILE A 90 15.03 -0.20 -18.18
N GLU A 91 15.43 -1.26 -17.47
CA GLU A 91 16.83 -1.71 -17.48
C GLU A 91 17.30 -2.21 -18.86
N GLU A 92 16.42 -2.89 -19.59
CA GLU A 92 16.70 -3.48 -20.90
C GLU A 92 16.64 -2.43 -22.03
N PHE A 93 15.66 -1.54 -22.00
CA PHE A 93 15.43 -0.54 -23.07
C PHE A 93 15.90 0.87 -22.72
N GLY A 94 16.04 1.23 -21.45
CA GLY A 94 16.49 2.55 -21.00
C GLY A 94 17.97 2.83 -21.33
N LYS A 95 18.83 1.79 -21.40
CA LYS A 95 20.23 1.93 -21.84
C LYS A 95 20.38 2.31 -23.31
N GLY A 96 19.32 2.14 -24.12
CA GLY A 96 19.28 2.51 -25.53
C GLY A 96 18.79 3.94 -25.80
N ILE A 97 18.27 4.63 -24.78
CA ILE A 97 17.86 6.03 -24.87
C ILE A 97 19.06 6.86 -24.43
N ALA A 98 19.99 7.10 -25.36
CA ALA A 98 20.83 8.28 -25.24
C ALA A 98 19.90 9.49 -25.46
N LEU A 99 19.53 10.17 -24.37
CA LEU A 99 18.93 11.51 -24.44
C LEU A 99 19.95 12.52 -24.97
#